data_AF-A0A917NKH5-F1
#
_entry.id   AF-A0A917NKH5-F1
#
_cell.length_a   1.000
_cell.length_b   1.000
_cell.length_c   1.000
_cell.angle_alpha   90.00
_cell.angle_beta   90.00
_cell.angle_gamma   90.00
#
_symmetry.space_group_name_H-M   'P 1'
#
loop_
_entity.id
_entity.type
_entity.pdbx_description
1 polymer ?
#
loop_
_entity_poly.entity_id
_entity_poly.type
_entity_poly.pdbx_seq_one_letter_code
_entity_poly.pdbx_strand_id
1 'polypeptide(L)'
;MPSHHLPLLLAAYQYKFGRDIEAMCRHLIDDVAVGWDELGTDLLDDAPPALVTALTGGEHWPSRTLDHLVTPDGSPPVRMSVTDETADDQDMQWGYVLHKEGVEVISLLHEDIGPIVSWSIDPRTAFNDHPAAWSSLDSPPAIRASLSTPTPSAPAAAPAKASPSRPTARR
;
A
#
# COMPACT_ATOMS: atom_id res chain seq x y z
N MET A 1 -1.38 5.92 -8.64
CA MET A 1 -2.67 5.35 -8.17
C MET A 1 -2.46 4.71 -6.80
N PRO A 2 -3.41 4.86 -5.85
CA PRO A 2 -3.26 4.37 -4.48
C PRO A 2 -3.02 2.86 -4.39
N SER A 3 -3.70 2.05 -5.19
CA SER A 3 -3.53 0.58 -5.19
C SER A 3 -2.11 0.12 -5.50
N HIS A 4 -1.32 0.95 -6.18
CA HIS A 4 0.04 0.63 -6.57
C HIS A 4 1.07 1.30 -5.66
N HIS A 5 0.99 2.63 -5.47
CA HIS A 5 2.02 3.38 -4.74
C HIS A 5 1.92 3.18 -3.23
N LEU A 6 0.71 3.10 -2.68
CA LEU A 6 0.53 3.06 -1.24
C LEU A 6 1.10 1.75 -0.63
N PRO A 7 0.86 0.56 -1.20
CA PRO A 7 1.56 -0.66 -0.78
C PRO A 7 3.09 -0.55 -0.83
N LEU A 8 3.64 0.05 -1.89
CA LEU A 8 5.09 0.23 -2.03
C LEU A 8 5.64 1.14 -0.93
N LEU A 9 5.01 2.28 -0.68
CA LEU A 9 5.43 3.23 0.36
C LEU A 9 5.33 2.62 1.77
N LEU A 10 4.24 1.91 2.08
CA LEU A 10 4.07 1.23 3.36
C LEU A 10 5.14 0.14 3.57
N ALA A 11 5.42 -0.67 2.54
CA ALA A 11 6.46 -1.70 2.60
C ALA A 11 7.86 -1.08 2.71
N ALA A 12 8.16 -0.03 1.94
CA ALA A 12 9.44 0.66 2.00
C ALA A 12 9.70 1.21 3.41
N TYR A 13 8.72 1.90 4.00
CA TYR A 13 8.80 2.38 5.37
C TYR A 13 9.07 1.24 6.36
N GLN A 14 8.30 0.14 6.27
CA GLN A 14 8.39 -0.95 7.25
C GLN A 14 9.67 -1.77 7.16
N TYR A 15 10.22 -1.95 5.96
CA TYR A 15 11.32 -2.88 5.69
C TYR A 15 12.61 -2.15 5.28
N LYS A 16 12.64 -1.50 4.11
CA LYS A 16 13.84 -0.83 3.58
C LYS A 16 14.37 0.27 4.50
N PHE A 17 13.46 1.09 5.05
CA PHE A 17 13.83 2.20 5.92
C PHE A 17 13.69 1.88 7.41
N GLY A 18 13.37 0.64 7.78
CA GLY A 18 13.35 0.22 9.18
C GLY A 18 12.45 1.05 10.10
N ARG A 19 11.34 1.59 9.57
CA ARG A 19 10.40 2.51 10.23
C ARG A 19 10.97 3.91 10.53
N ASP A 20 12.01 4.30 9.83
CA ASP A 20 12.59 5.65 9.87
C ASP A 20 12.00 6.51 8.76
N ILE A 21 11.09 7.41 9.14
CA ILE A 21 10.44 8.33 8.20
C ILE A 21 11.43 9.37 7.67
N GLU A 22 12.45 9.77 8.45
CA GLU A 22 13.43 10.75 8.02
C GLU A 22 14.36 10.16 6.95
N ALA A 23 14.75 8.89 7.12
CA ALA A 23 15.51 8.17 6.09
C ALA A 23 14.71 8.01 4.80
N MET A 24 13.42 7.69 4.91
CA MET A 24 12.53 7.56 3.75
C MET A 24 12.30 8.91 3.05
N CYS A 25 12.05 9.98 3.80
CA CYS A 25 11.94 11.34 3.25
C CYS A 25 13.22 11.76 2.55
N ARG A 26 14.39 11.52 3.18
CA ARG A 26 15.67 11.84 2.55
C ARG A 26 15.83 11.12 1.21
N HIS A 27 15.51 9.83 1.15
CA HIS A 27 15.63 9.06 -0.08
C HIS A 27 14.63 9.50 -1.17
N LEU A 28 13.35 9.67 -0.81
CA LEU A 28 12.29 9.96 -1.79
C LEU A 28 12.25 11.43 -2.22
N ILE A 29 12.70 12.33 -1.34
CA ILE A 29 12.56 13.77 -1.51
C ILE A 29 13.95 14.41 -1.63
N ASP A 30 14.78 14.34 -0.61
CA ASP A 30 15.97 15.21 -0.52
C ASP A 30 17.13 14.78 -1.45
N ASP A 31 17.35 13.48 -1.62
CA ASP A 31 18.50 12.93 -2.37
C ASP A 31 18.29 12.97 -3.89
N VAL A 32 17.08 13.35 -4.36
CA VAL A 32 16.73 13.37 -5.78
C VAL A 32 16.81 14.78 -6.35
N ALA A 33 17.62 14.93 -7.40
CA ALA A 33 17.92 16.22 -8.01
C ALA A 33 16.68 16.96 -8.57
N VAL A 34 15.77 16.24 -9.23
CA VAL A 34 14.56 16.83 -9.82
C VAL A 34 13.31 16.10 -9.37
N GLY A 35 13.23 14.79 -9.61
CA GLY A 35 12.11 13.97 -9.17
C GLY A 35 12.24 12.54 -9.69
N TRP A 36 11.22 11.74 -9.42
CA TRP A 36 11.10 10.36 -9.91
C TRP A 36 10.24 10.32 -11.17
N ASP A 37 10.70 9.61 -12.19
CA ASP A 37 9.86 9.17 -13.31
C ASP A 37 9.01 7.99 -12.85
N GLU A 38 9.62 7.07 -12.09
CA GLU A 38 8.97 5.88 -11.58
C GLU A 38 9.61 5.41 -10.27
N LEU A 39 8.78 5.03 -9.30
CA LEU A 39 9.24 4.30 -8.12
C LEU A 39 9.18 2.80 -8.38
N GLY A 40 10.31 2.14 -8.19
CA GLY A 40 10.50 0.73 -8.50
C GLY A 40 10.45 -0.19 -7.28
N THR A 41 10.69 -1.46 -7.57
CA THR A 41 10.72 -2.53 -6.56
C THR A 41 11.97 -2.54 -5.70
N ASP A 42 12.98 -1.72 -6.03
CA ASP A 42 14.14 -1.50 -5.15
C ASP A 42 13.71 -0.88 -3.81
N LEU A 43 12.52 -0.27 -3.74
CA LEU A 43 11.90 0.13 -2.48
C LEU A 43 11.57 -1.05 -1.55
N LEU A 44 11.64 -2.29 -2.06
CA LEU A 44 11.32 -3.53 -1.36
C LEU A 44 12.55 -4.40 -1.07
N ASP A 45 13.79 -3.91 -1.25
CA ASP A 45 15.01 -4.72 -1.17
C ASP A 45 15.16 -5.53 0.14
N ASP A 46 14.69 -4.97 1.26
CA ASP A 46 14.74 -5.63 2.58
C ASP A 46 13.41 -6.31 2.98
N ALA A 47 12.43 -6.33 2.09
CA ALA A 47 11.12 -6.93 2.35
C ALA A 47 11.14 -8.46 2.23
N PRO A 48 10.30 -9.18 3.00
CA PRO A 48 10.17 -10.63 2.84
C PRO A 48 9.78 -11.01 1.41
N PRO A 49 10.36 -12.09 0.81
CA PRO A 49 10.06 -12.47 -0.57
C PRO A 49 8.57 -12.71 -0.86
N ALA A 50 7.83 -13.22 0.14
CA ALA A 50 6.39 -13.40 0.05
C ALA A 50 5.61 -12.07 0.00
N LEU A 51 6.16 -10.99 0.55
CA LEU A 51 5.60 -9.65 0.40
C LEU A 51 5.91 -9.09 -0.99
N VAL A 52 7.17 -9.18 -1.42
CA VAL A 52 7.59 -8.73 -2.76
C VAL A 52 6.72 -9.38 -3.84
N THR A 53 6.56 -10.71 -3.78
CA THR A 53 5.73 -11.48 -4.73
C THR A 53 4.27 -11.04 -4.69
N ALA A 54 3.72 -10.73 -3.51
CA ALA A 54 2.34 -10.29 -3.39
C ALA A 54 2.09 -8.90 -4.00
N LEU A 55 3.08 -8.01 -3.95
CA LEU A 55 2.94 -6.63 -4.44
C LEU A 55 3.31 -6.47 -5.92
N THR A 56 4.18 -7.32 -6.44
CA THR A 56 4.82 -7.13 -7.76
C THR A 56 4.63 -8.34 -8.69
N GLY A 57 4.02 -9.42 -8.21
CA GLY A 57 4.04 -10.70 -8.94
C GLY A 57 5.41 -11.36 -8.99
N GLY A 58 6.40 -10.83 -8.26
CA GLY A 58 7.79 -11.31 -8.28
C GLY A 58 8.64 -10.63 -9.36
N GLU A 59 8.10 -9.63 -10.05
CA GLU A 59 8.87 -8.80 -10.97
C GLU A 59 9.81 -7.87 -10.19
N HIS A 60 10.94 -7.52 -10.82
CA HIS A 60 11.93 -6.61 -10.26
C HIS A 60 12.33 -5.57 -11.29
N TRP A 61 12.16 -4.31 -10.93
CA TRP A 61 12.60 -3.15 -11.70
C TRP A 61 13.07 -2.05 -10.74
N PRO A 62 14.11 -1.28 -11.12
CA PRO A 62 14.62 -0.19 -10.30
C PRO A 62 13.75 1.06 -10.44
N SER A 63 13.77 1.91 -9.41
CA SER A 63 13.28 3.29 -9.48
C SER A 63 14.07 4.06 -10.54
N ARG A 64 13.38 4.95 -11.25
CA ARG A 64 13.94 5.77 -12.34
C ARG A 64 13.75 7.23 -12.01
N THR A 65 14.83 8.00 -12.03
CA THR A 65 14.77 9.46 -11.85
C THR A 65 14.32 10.13 -13.14
N LEU A 66 13.74 11.33 -13.01
CA LEU A 66 13.46 12.19 -14.15
C LEU A 66 14.79 12.70 -14.72
N ASP A 67 15.29 11.99 -15.73
CA ASP A 67 16.51 12.30 -16.44
C ASP A 67 16.23 12.86 -17.85
N HIS A 68 17.25 13.43 -18.50
CA HIS A 68 17.17 13.96 -19.87
C HIS A 68 16.17 15.11 -20.08
N LEU A 69 15.84 15.85 -19.01
CA LEU A 69 14.97 17.02 -19.10
C LEU A 69 15.67 18.18 -19.81
N VAL A 70 14.95 18.80 -20.75
CA VAL A 70 15.38 20.00 -21.46
C VAL A 70 14.37 21.10 -21.17
N THR A 71 14.81 22.14 -20.47
CA THR A 71 13.99 23.33 -20.22
C THR A 71 13.91 24.18 -21.50
N PRO A 72 12.80 24.89 -21.75
CA PRO A 72 12.65 25.73 -22.95
C PRO A 72 13.71 26.83 -23.09
N ASP A 73 14.27 27.29 -21.97
CA ASP A 73 15.29 28.34 -21.91
C ASP A 73 16.74 27.80 -21.87
N GLY A 74 16.91 26.47 -21.88
CA GLY A 74 18.21 25.79 -21.84
C GLY A 74 18.90 25.83 -20.46
N SER A 75 18.23 26.30 -19.42
CA SER A 75 18.71 26.25 -18.04
C SER A 75 18.72 24.81 -17.49
N PRO A 76 19.56 24.46 -16.51
CA PRO A 76 19.47 23.16 -15.86
C PRO A 76 18.08 22.95 -15.24
N PRO A 77 17.47 21.76 -15.39
CA PRO A 77 16.21 21.45 -14.74
C PRO A 77 16.36 21.54 -13.23
N VAL A 78 15.42 22.19 -12.57
CA VAL A 78 15.35 22.32 -11.12
C VAL A 78 14.14 21.59 -10.59
N ARG A 79 14.25 21.05 -9.38
CA ARG A 79 13.12 20.51 -8.65
C ARG A 79 12.02 21.56 -8.55
N MET A 80 10.81 21.20 -8.94
CA MET A 80 9.64 22.05 -8.78
C MET A 80 8.94 21.73 -7.46
N SER A 81 8.58 22.78 -6.73
CA SER A 81 7.65 22.66 -5.61
C SER A 81 6.24 22.63 -6.18
N VAL A 82 5.53 21.51 -5.98
CA VAL A 82 4.11 21.43 -6.32
C VAL A 82 3.32 22.13 -5.21
N THR A 83 2.66 23.22 -5.57
CA THR A 83 1.62 23.87 -4.77
C THR A 83 0.25 23.46 -5.29
N ASP A 84 -0.79 23.74 -4.50
CA ASP A 84 -2.20 23.58 -4.86
C ASP A 84 -2.51 24.17 -6.25
N GLU A 85 -2.08 25.41 -6.50
CA GLU A 85 -2.27 26.10 -7.78
C GLU A 85 -1.58 25.42 -8.97
N THR A 86 -0.45 24.73 -8.73
CA THR A 86 0.34 24.09 -9.81
C THR A 86 0.03 22.61 -10.00
N ALA A 87 -0.77 22.01 -9.11
CA ALA A 87 -1.12 20.60 -9.18
C ALA A 87 -2.09 20.32 -10.34
N ASP A 88 -3.08 21.21 -10.51
CA ASP A 88 -4.06 21.16 -11.60
C ASP A 88 -3.39 21.31 -12.97
N ASP A 89 -2.46 22.27 -13.10
CA ASP A 89 -1.71 22.52 -14.34
C ASP A 89 -0.83 21.34 -14.78
N GLN A 90 -0.55 20.40 -13.87
CA GLN A 90 0.27 19.22 -14.13
C GLN A 90 -0.53 17.94 -14.30
N ASP A 91 -1.86 18.04 -14.43
CA ASP A 91 -2.78 16.90 -14.54
C ASP A 91 -2.56 15.86 -13.41
N MET A 92 -2.13 16.32 -12.22
CA MET A 92 -1.82 15.45 -11.10
C MET A 92 -3.11 14.97 -10.45
N GLN A 93 -3.31 13.66 -10.42
CA GLN A 93 -4.53 13.06 -9.86
C GLN A 93 -4.42 12.71 -8.38
N TRP A 94 -3.19 12.48 -7.89
CA TRP A 94 -2.92 11.98 -6.56
C TRP A 94 -1.71 12.67 -5.92
N GLY A 95 -1.88 13.12 -4.69
CA GLY A 95 -0.81 13.58 -3.81
C GLY A 95 -0.54 12.57 -2.70
N TYR A 96 0.74 12.37 -2.35
CA TYR A 96 1.15 11.56 -1.20
C TYR A 96 2.02 12.42 -0.30
N VAL A 97 1.54 12.76 0.89
CA VAL A 97 2.28 13.58 1.85
C VAL A 97 2.75 12.70 2.99
N LEU A 98 4.06 12.71 3.23
CA LEU A 98 4.71 11.91 4.27
C LEU A 98 4.61 12.62 5.62
N HIS A 99 3.82 12.05 6.54
CA HIS A 99 3.70 12.50 7.92
C HIS A 99 4.40 11.52 8.87
N LYS A 100 4.59 11.94 10.13
CA LYS A 100 5.22 11.08 11.15
C LYS A 100 4.32 9.89 11.49
N GLU A 101 3.02 10.10 11.49
CA GLU A 101 1.97 9.14 11.84
C GLU A 101 1.53 8.24 10.68
N GLY A 102 1.73 8.67 9.44
CA GLY A 102 1.27 7.95 8.26
C GLY A 102 1.57 8.69 6.96
N VAL A 103 1.00 8.20 5.86
CA VAL A 103 0.98 8.89 4.59
C VAL A 103 -0.43 9.39 4.33
N GLU A 104 -0.54 10.69 4.09
CA GLU A 104 -1.78 11.30 3.63
C GLU A 104 -1.90 11.08 2.12
N VAL A 105 -3.09 10.67 1.69
CA VAL A 105 -3.38 10.38 0.28
C VAL A 105 -4.46 11.35 -0.19
N ILE A 106 -4.06 12.31 -1.00
CA ILE A 106 -4.91 13.40 -1.46
C ILE A 106 -5.37 13.09 -2.88
N SER A 107 -6.68 13.07 -3.09
CA SER A 107 -7.26 13.05 -4.43
C SER A 107 -7.33 14.50 -4.94
N LEU A 108 -6.26 14.96 -5.59
CA LEU A 108 -6.05 16.38 -5.92
C LEU A 108 -7.18 17.01 -6.75
N LEU A 109 -7.88 16.22 -7.57
CA LEU A 109 -9.02 16.71 -8.37
C LEU A 109 -10.33 16.85 -7.59
N HIS A 110 -10.38 16.44 -6.31
CA HIS A 110 -11.62 16.34 -5.53
C HIS A 110 -11.51 16.94 -4.13
N GLU A 111 -10.33 16.92 -3.53
CA GLU A 111 -10.12 17.33 -2.13
C GLU A 111 -8.75 18.01 -1.98
N ASP A 112 -8.68 19.05 -1.15
CA ASP A 112 -7.42 19.72 -0.81
C ASP A 112 -6.61 18.95 0.24
N ILE A 113 -7.27 18.03 0.97
CA ILE A 113 -6.73 17.25 2.09
C ILE A 113 -7.22 15.80 1.94
N GLY A 114 -6.39 14.85 2.33
CA GLY A 114 -6.69 13.42 2.27
C GLY A 114 -6.76 12.75 3.64
N PRO A 115 -7.30 11.52 3.73
CA PRO A 115 -7.18 10.74 4.94
C PRO A 115 -5.74 10.24 5.14
N ILE A 116 -5.31 10.17 6.40
CA ILE A 116 -3.99 9.64 6.76
C ILE A 116 -4.06 8.12 6.89
N VAL A 117 -3.24 7.44 6.10
CA VAL A 117 -3.03 5.99 6.14
C VAL A 117 -1.88 5.71 7.09
N SER A 118 -2.18 5.07 8.23
CA SER A 118 -1.17 4.72 9.23
C SER A 118 -0.05 3.85 8.64
N TRP A 119 1.19 4.16 9.00
CA TRP A 119 2.36 3.35 8.66
C TRP A 119 2.30 1.89 9.14
N SER A 120 1.43 1.60 10.11
CA SER A 120 1.23 0.25 10.64
C SER A 120 0.31 -0.64 9.81
N ILE A 121 -0.34 -0.10 8.77
CA ILE A 121 -1.23 -0.87 7.91
C ILE A 121 -0.45 -1.94 7.16
N ASP A 122 -1.03 -3.14 7.01
CA ASP A 122 -0.42 -4.21 6.21
C ASP A 122 -0.27 -3.72 4.77
N PRO A 123 0.95 -3.70 4.20
CA PRO A 123 1.15 -3.29 2.81
C PRO A 123 0.36 -4.13 1.80
N ARG A 124 -0.08 -5.35 2.16
CA ARG A 124 -0.95 -6.18 1.31
C ARG A 124 -2.41 -5.74 1.28
N THR A 125 -2.77 -4.70 2.03
CA THR A 125 -4.13 -4.15 2.02
C THR A 125 -4.44 -3.64 0.62
N ALA A 126 -5.58 -4.07 0.07
CA ALA A 126 -6.05 -3.53 -1.20
C ALA A 126 -6.65 -2.14 -0.98
N PHE A 127 -6.23 -1.16 -1.77
CA PHE A 127 -6.71 0.21 -1.70
C PHE A 127 -7.55 0.57 -2.93
N ASN A 128 -8.53 1.44 -2.74
CA ASN A 128 -9.40 1.89 -3.81
C ASN A 128 -8.70 2.94 -4.68
N ASP A 129 -8.83 2.84 -6.00
CA ASP A 129 -8.30 3.83 -6.95
C ASP A 129 -9.31 4.90 -7.36
N HIS A 130 -10.54 4.85 -6.85
CA HIS A 130 -11.55 5.86 -7.15
C HIS A 130 -11.33 7.13 -6.32
N PRO A 131 -11.08 8.30 -6.95
CA PRO A 131 -10.87 9.59 -6.28
C PRO A 131 -11.90 9.92 -5.19
N ALA A 132 -13.18 9.78 -5.52
CA ALA A 132 -14.30 10.08 -4.61
C ALA A 132 -14.40 9.18 -3.36
N ALA A 133 -13.60 8.10 -3.26
CA ALA A 133 -13.53 7.26 -2.08
C ALA A 133 -12.55 7.78 -1.01
N TRP A 134 -11.74 8.79 -1.33
CA TRP A 134 -10.67 9.33 -0.49
C TRP A 134 -11.05 10.67 0.13
N SER A 135 -12.16 10.71 0.89
CA SER A 135 -12.55 11.93 1.62
C SER A 135 -11.83 12.02 2.96
N SER A 136 -11.43 13.24 3.35
CA SER A 136 -10.76 13.55 4.62
C SER A 136 -11.57 13.19 5.87
N LEU A 137 -12.90 13.12 5.75
CA LEU A 137 -13.81 12.84 6.87
C LEU A 137 -14.01 11.34 7.11
N ASP A 138 -13.60 10.49 6.18
CA ASP A 138 -13.81 9.06 6.23
C ASP A 138 -12.51 8.30 6.53
N SER A 139 -12.66 7.07 7.04
CA SER A 139 -11.51 6.17 7.17
C SER A 139 -10.95 5.83 5.78
N PRO A 140 -9.61 5.66 5.63
CA PRO A 140 -9.04 5.33 4.34
C PRO A 140 -9.73 4.12 3.71
N PRO A 141 -10.08 4.17 2.41
CA PRO A 141 -10.85 3.13 1.75
C PRO A 141 -10.00 1.89 1.49
N ALA A 142 -9.81 1.07 2.53
CA ALA A 142 -9.27 -0.26 2.43
C ALA A 142 -10.37 -1.20 1.91
N ILE A 143 -10.17 -1.73 0.70
CA ILE A 143 -10.99 -2.81 0.17
C ILE A 143 -10.58 -4.03 1.01
N ARG A 144 -11.47 -4.48 1.92
CA ARG A 144 -11.25 -5.75 2.61
C ARG A 144 -11.08 -6.82 1.54
N ALA A 145 -9.84 -7.31 1.38
CA ALA A 145 -9.63 -8.57 0.72
C ALA A 145 -10.47 -9.58 1.50
N SER A 146 -11.48 -10.15 0.85
CA SER A 146 -12.29 -11.22 1.45
C SER A 146 -11.33 -12.30 1.90
N LEU A 147 -11.05 -12.35 3.21
CA LEU A 147 -10.49 -13.52 3.86
C LEU A 147 -11.49 -14.62 3.53
N SER A 148 -11.13 -15.47 2.57
CA SER A 148 -11.78 -16.74 2.39
C SER A 148 -11.61 -17.47 3.70
N THR A 149 -12.66 -17.45 4.52
CA THR A 149 -12.68 -18.11 5.82
C THR A 149 -12.23 -19.55 5.60
N PRO A 150 -11.17 -20.05 6.26
CA PRO A 150 -10.85 -21.46 6.18
C PRO A 150 -12.01 -22.19 6.85
N THR A 151 -12.80 -22.92 6.06
CA THR A 151 -13.83 -23.82 6.56
C THR A 151 -13.16 -24.77 7.56
N PRO A 152 -13.57 -24.80 8.83
CA PRO A 152 -13.07 -25.83 9.74
C PRO A 152 -13.62 -27.17 9.26
N SER A 153 -12.77 -27.96 8.58
CA SER A 153 -13.00 -29.40 8.45
C SER A 153 -12.92 -30.00 9.84
N ALA A 154 -14.07 -30.19 10.47
CA ALA A 154 -14.19 -30.95 11.70
C ALA A 154 -13.77 -32.41 11.43
N PRO A 155 -12.85 -33.00 12.21
CA PRO A 155 -12.62 -34.42 12.18
C PRO A 155 -13.59 -35.09 13.16
N ALA A 156 -14.60 -35.81 12.66
CA ALA A 156 -15.42 -36.67 13.50
C ALA A 156 -14.86 -38.10 13.45
N ALA A 157 -13.99 -38.42 14.39
CA ALA A 157 -13.65 -39.79 14.75
C ALA A 157 -14.89 -40.48 15.37
N ALA A 158 -15.23 -41.66 14.86
CA ALA A 158 -16.11 -42.64 15.52
C ALA A 158 -15.35 -43.37 16.65
N PRO A 159 -15.95 -44.28 17.46
CA PRO A 159 -17.36 -44.64 17.67
C PRO A 159 -17.78 -44.62 19.17
N ALA A 160 -19.08 -44.63 19.48
CA ALA A 160 -19.56 -44.83 20.86
C ALA A 160 -20.70 -45.84 20.97
N LYS A 161 -20.36 -46.94 21.65
CA LYS A 161 -21.14 -48.03 22.28
C LYS A 161 -22.67 -47.85 22.33
N ALA A 162 -23.38 -48.80 21.72
CA ALA A 162 -24.81 -49.01 21.93
C ALA A 162 -25.05 -50.08 23.01
N SER A 163 -25.78 -49.71 24.05
CA SER A 163 -26.67 -50.54 24.90
C SER A 163 -27.38 -49.57 25.86
N PRO A 164 -28.67 -49.75 26.23
CA PRO A 164 -29.19 -51.05 26.68
C PRO A 164 -30.70 -51.37 26.46
N SER A 165 -31.02 -52.65 26.71
CA SER A 165 -32.25 -53.22 27.32
C SER A 165 -33.59 -53.34 26.56
N ARG A 166 -34.06 -54.59 26.36
CA ARG A 166 -35.39 -55.11 26.81
C ARG A 166 -35.52 -56.66 26.66
N PRO A 167 -36.51 -57.35 27.28
CA PRO A 167 -36.31 -58.61 28.02
C PRO A 167 -37.09 -59.82 27.44
N THR A 168 -37.15 -60.92 28.22
CA THR A 168 -38.01 -62.15 28.08
C THR A 168 -37.62 -63.13 26.96
N ALA A 169 -37.67 -64.48 27.09
CA ALA A 169 -38.11 -65.41 28.12
C ALA A 169 -37.58 -66.85 27.85
N ARG A 170 -37.53 -67.70 28.90
CA ARG A 170 -37.88 -69.16 28.94
C ARG A 170 -37.02 -70.11 28.06
N ARG A 171 -36.34 -71.13 28.61
CA ARG A 171 -36.90 -72.37 29.15
C ARG A 171 -35.80 -73.22 29.78
#